data_AF-A0A814IBR3-F1
#
_entry.id   AF-A0A814IBR3-F1
#
_cell.length_a   1.000
_cell.length_b   1.000
_cell.length_c   1.000
_cell.angle_alpha   90.00
_cell.angle_beta   90.00
_cell.angle_gamma   90.00
#
_symmetry.space_group_name_H-M   'P 1'
#
loop_
_entity.id
_entity.type
_entity.pdbx_description
1 polymer ?
#
loop_
_entity_poly.entity_id
_entity_poly.type
_entity_poly.pdbx_seq_one_letter_code
_entity_poly.pdbx_strand_id
1 'polypeptide(L)'
;MSAVKTKFDQPAQRGKIMAATLKKTLDESHQKALDKKQNYEHNLQELIRKIEEIDKKLQDFTQEVKKKIRNVMDEVEANVSMTLYDEIKKLNQLIDEYERPFHPEENQLNWYKKELHKFVEQRLGYNLTSRLNSAILDNLEFTQKDIRTKVLDLVVSDENRKLISNTLPRSDFLINYRLDCTNLCADFQEDVSFHFSLGFTALMRRFTGNKNFNMGTTQFFMNSPNLFRSQHEERKEVQATSSSNLNPFHSEQSNFLVLLQGFQMVASKSNVILFAVGGVVWRGLGWKILAVTGSLYGLCYLYERLMWTRKTQEKVFKKQYADYASSKLKLIVDLTSQNAASQVQQELAMYFAQMCRYIDITKDEYFEEMKKYEEDIHVLNKLLGHSKILKNKGKYIHDEFDKFIQEYLANIQK
;
A
#
# COMPACT_ATOMS: atom_id res chain seq x y z
N MET A 1 -86.73 -47.52 43.59
CA MET A 1 -85.58 -46.62 43.35
C MET A 1 -84.20 -47.19 43.74
N SER A 2 -84.11 -48.27 44.56
CA SER A 2 -82.81 -48.86 44.97
C SER A 2 -81.86 -49.25 43.81
N ALA A 3 -82.38 -49.80 42.70
CA ALA A 3 -81.58 -50.33 41.59
C ALA A 3 -80.69 -49.30 40.86
N VAL A 4 -81.03 -48.00 40.89
CA VAL A 4 -80.18 -46.96 40.29
C VAL A 4 -78.93 -46.75 41.15
N LYS A 5 -79.09 -46.71 42.48
CA LYS A 5 -77.99 -46.54 43.43
C LYS A 5 -77.01 -47.70 43.35
N THR A 6 -77.48 -48.95 43.45
CA THR A 6 -76.57 -50.12 43.39
C THR A 6 -75.90 -50.31 42.03
N LYS A 7 -76.53 -49.89 40.91
CA LYS A 7 -75.95 -50.04 39.57
C LYS A 7 -74.97 -48.92 39.19
N PHE A 8 -75.18 -47.69 39.67
CA PHE A 8 -74.43 -46.51 39.21
C PHE A 8 -73.50 -45.88 40.25
N ASP A 9 -73.62 -46.18 41.55
CA ASP A 9 -72.72 -45.64 42.58
C ASP A 9 -71.26 -46.05 42.37
N GLN A 10 -70.98 -47.35 42.24
CA GLN A 10 -69.61 -47.84 42.04
C GLN A 10 -68.98 -47.36 40.71
N PRO A 11 -69.68 -47.34 39.55
CA PRO A 11 -69.18 -46.72 38.34
C PRO A 11 -68.94 -45.21 38.44
N ALA A 12 -69.86 -44.46 39.08
CA ALA A 12 -69.72 -43.00 39.22
C ALA A 12 -68.56 -42.61 40.13
N GLN A 13 -68.40 -43.28 41.28
CA GLN A 13 -67.25 -43.08 42.17
C GLN A 13 -65.93 -43.44 41.45
N ARG A 14 -65.89 -44.55 40.71
CA ARG A 14 -64.71 -44.94 39.91
C ARG A 14 -64.40 -43.91 38.82
N GLY A 15 -65.42 -43.38 38.13
CA GLY A 15 -65.29 -42.30 37.15
C GLY A 15 -64.73 -41.01 37.76
N LYS A 16 -65.26 -40.59 38.92
CA LYS A 16 -64.75 -39.45 39.68
C LYS A 16 -63.27 -39.61 40.07
N ILE A 17 -62.88 -40.79 40.58
CA ILE A 17 -61.49 -41.11 40.94
C ILE A 17 -60.58 -41.08 39.69
N MET A 18 -61.02 -41.67 38.58
CA MET A 18 -60.25 -41.64 37.32
C MET A 18 -60.08 -40.21 36.79
N ALA A 19 -61.12 -39.38 36.85
CA ALA A 19 -61.04 -37.96 36.49
C ALA A 19 -60.10 -37.17 37.42
N ALA A 20 -60.11 -37.45 38.72
CA ALA A 20 -59.20 -36.82 39.69
C ALA A 20 -57.73 -37.22 39.45
N THR A 21 -57.46 -38.50 39.18
CA THR A 21 -56.12 -38.99 38.83
C THR A 21 -55.63 -38.39 37.51
N LEU A 22 -56.49 -38.34 36.48
CA LEU A 22 -56.16 -37.71 35.19
C LEU A 22 -55.85 -36.22 35.35
N LYS A 23 -56.63 -35.50 36.17
CA LYS A 23 -56.36 -34.09 36.50
C LYS A 23 -54.99 -33.93 37.18
N LYS A 24 -54.66 -34.77 38.17
CA LYS A 24 -53.37 -34.75 38.86
C LYS A 24 -52.19 -34.99 37.93
N THR A 25 -52.23 -36.05 37.11
CA THR A 25 -51.11 -36.35 36.18
C THR A 25 -50.96 -35.29 35.10
N LEU A 26 -52.07 -34.67 34.67
CA LEU A 26 -52.03 -33.57 33.73
C LEU A 26 -51.49 -32.27 34.35
N ASP A 27 -51.81 -31.98 35.60
CA ASP A 27 -51.26 -30.85 36.36
C ASP A 27 -49.75 -31.00 36.58
N GLU A 28 -49.28 -32.20 36.96
CA GLU A 28 -47.85 -32.52 37.07
C GLU A 28 -47.12 -32.40 35.72
N SER A 29 -47.74 -32.87 34.63
CA SER A 29 -47.19 -32.74 33.27
C SER A 29 -47.15 -31.29 32.80
N HIS A 30 -48.19 -30.51 33.10
CA HIS A 30 -48.26 -29.08 32.79
C HIS A 30 -47.14 -28.31 33.50
N GLN A 31 -46.94 -28.57 34.79
CA GLN A 31 -45.88 -27.91 35.56
C GLN A 31 -44.50 -28.25 35.01
N LYS A 32 -44.20 -29.54 34.77
CA LYS A 32 -42.91 -29.96 34.18
C LYS A 32 -42.64 -29.34 32.80
N ALA A 33 -43.68 -29.15 31.98
CA ALA A 33 -43.56 -28.45 30.70
C ALA A 33 -43.31 -26.94 30.85
N LEU A 34 -43.91 -26.32 31.88
CA LEU A 34 -43.69 -24.92 32.22
C LEU A 34 -42.27 -24.68 32.75
N ASP A 35 -41.80 -25.51 33.68
CA ASP A 35 -40.46 -25.43 34.26
C ASP A 35 -39.38 -25.60 33.17
N LYS A 36 -39.55 -26.60 32.27
CA LYS A 36 -38.67 -26.77 31.10
C LYS A 36 -38.68 -25.56 30.18
N LYS A 37 -39.86 -24.98 29.92
CA LYS A 37 -39.99 -23.79 29.07
C LYS A 37 -39.20 -22.62 29.67
N GLN A 38 -39.37 -22.35 30.96
CA GLN A 38 -38.63 -21.28 31.66
C GLN A 38 -37.12 -21.49 31.60
N ASN A 39 -36.66 -22.74 31.76
CA ASN A 39 -35.24 -23.07 31.63
C ASN A 39 -34.69 -22.81 30.20
N TYR A 40 -35.44 -23.18 29.16
CA TYR A 40 -35.05 -22.90 27.78
C TYR A 40 -35.12 -21.39 27.45
N GLU A 41 -36.13 -20.67 27.93
CA GLU A 41 -36.20 -19.20 27.78
C GLU A 41 -35.02 -18.51 28.47
N HIS A 42 -34.56 -19.02 29.62
CA HIS A 42 -33.38 -18.53 30.31
C HIS A 42 -32.07 -18.82 29.53
N ASN A 43 -31.86 -20.06 29.09
CA ASN A 43 -30.69 -20.44 28.28
C ASN A 43 -30.63 -19.65 26.97
N LEU A 44 -31.77 -19.44 26.31
CA LEU A 44 -31.88 -18.63 25.10
C LEU A 44 -31.43 -17.18 25.35
N GLN A 45 -31.86 -16.57 26.46
CA GLN A 45 -31.43 -15.22 26.83
C GLN A 45 -29.93 -15.15 27.17
N GLU A 46 -29.35 -16.17 27.82
CA GLU A 46 -27.91 -16.22 28.01
C GLU A 46 -27.15 -16.31 26.69
N LEU A 47 -27.63 -17.13 25.76
CA LEU A 47 -26.98 -17.37 24.49
C LEU A 47 -27.00 -16.12 23.60
N ILE A 48 -28.14 -15.42 23.54
CA ILE A 48 -28.26 -14.11 22.86
C ILE A 48 -27.25 -13.10 23.43
N ARG A 49 -27.15 -12.97 24.76
CA ARG A 49 -26.16 -12.07 25.40
C ARG A 49 -24.71 -12.44 25.06
N LYS A 50 -24.38 -13.74 25.01
CA LYS A 50 -23.04 -14.23 24.63
C LYS A 50 -22.71 -13.86 23.17
N ILE A 51 -23.67 -14.00 22.26
CA ILE A 51 -23.51 -13.60 20.85
C ILE A 51 -23.30 -12.09 20.75
N GLU A 52 -24.12 -11.27 21.44
CA GLU A 52 -23.97 -9.80 21.48
C GLU A 52 -22.62 -9.36 22.07
N GLU A 53 -22.13 -10.04 23.11
CA GLU A 53 -20.82 -9.77 23.71
C GLU A 53 -19.67 -10.12 22.75
N ILE A 54 -19.75 -11.26 22.05
CA ILE A 54 -18.76 -11.67 21.04
C ILE A 54 -18.74 -10.68 19.88
N ASP A 55 -19.91 -10.27 19.36
CA ASP A 55 -20.00 -9.28 18.26
C ASP A 55 -19.37 -7.95 18.64
N LYS A 56 -19.64 -7.45 19.85
CA LYS A 56 -19.03 -6.22 20.34
C LYS A 56 -17.52 -6.33 20.46
N LYS A 57 -17.02 -7.41 21.08
CA LYS A 57 -15.57 -7.66 21.20
C LYS A 57 -14.90 -7.80 19.83
N LEU A 58 -15.53 -8.50 18.88
CA LEU A 58 -15.05 -8.66 17.52
C LEU A 58 -15.00 -7.32 16.76
N GLN A 59 -16.00 -6.45 16.94
CA GLN A 59 -16.00 -5.11 16.38
C GLN A 59 -14.87 -4.25 16.94
N ASP A 60 -14.69 -4.21 18.25
CA ASP A 60 -13.62 -3.45 18.92
C ASP A 60 -12.23 -3.97 18.50
N PHE A 61 -12.03 -5.30 18.52
CA PHE A 61 -10.82 -5.97 18.03
C PHE A 61 -10.53 -5.69 16.56
N THR A 62 -11.56 -5.67 15.70
CA THR A 62 -11.43 -5.33 14.27
C THR A 62 -10.90 -3.91 14.07
N GLN A 63 -11.34 -2.94 14.88
CA GLN A 63 -10.82 -1.57 14.81
C GLN A 63 -9.38 -1.49 15.33
N GLU A 64 -9.05 -2.23 16.39
CA GLU A 64 -7.69 -2.32 16.92
C GLU A 64 -6.72 -2.90 15.88
N VAL A 65 -7.06 -4.03 15.24
CA VAL A 65 -6.25 -4.64 14.19
C VAL A 65 -6.12 -3.72 12.98
N LYS A 66 -7.20 -3.06 12.54
CA LYS A 66 -7.13 -2.04 11.47
C LYS A 66 -6.23 -0.86 11.82
N LYS A 67 -6.06 -0.52 13.10
CA LYS A 67 -5.08 0.49 13.55
C LYS A 67 -3.67 -0.09 13.54
N LYS A 68 -3.47 -1.29 14.08
CA LYS A 68 -2.16 -1.97 14.13
C LYS A 68 -1.59 -2.24 12.73
N ILE A 69 -2.41 -2.68 11.78
CA ILE A 69 -2.01 -2.85 10.37
C ILE A 69 -1.57 -1.53 9.75
N ARG A 70 -2.26 -0.41 10.03
CA ARG A 70 -1.84 0.92 9.55
C ARG A 70 -0.50 1.33 10.15
N ASN A 71 -0.31 1.17 11.46
CA ASN A 71 0.99 1.46 12.09
C ASN A 71 2.14 0.64 11.46
N VAL A 72 1.93 -0.66 11.19
CA VAL A 72 2.93 -1.52 10.53
C VAL A 72 3.17 -1.09 9.09
N MET A 73 2.11 -0.69 8.36
CA MET A 73 2.22 -0.14 7.01
C MET A 73 3.07 1.14 7.00
N ASP A 74 2.79 2.09 7.88
CA ASP A 74 3.54 3.35 8.02
C ASP A 74 5.02 3.10 8.39
N GLU A 75 5.28 2.14 9.29
CA GLU A 75 6.63 1.72 9.68
C GLU A 75 7.40 1.06 8.52
N VAL A 76 6.74 0.20 7.75
CA VAL A 76 7.33 -0.44 6.55
C VAL A 76 7.61 0.62 5.48
N GLU A 77 6.68 1.55 5.22
CA GLU A 77 6.90 2.63 4.24
C GLU A 77 8.13 3.48 4.64
N ALA A 78 8.22 3.89 5.91
CA ALA A 78 9.36 4.65 6.41
C ALA A 78 10.69 3.88 6.34
N ASN A 79 10.71 2.61 6.77
CA ASN A 79 11.90 1.77 6.78
C ASN A 79 12.40 1.44 5.36
N VAL A 80 11.48 1.14 4.43
CA VAL A 80 11.79 0.89 3.01
C VAL A 80 12.34 2.17 2.37
N SER A 81 11.66 3.31 2.56
CA SER A 81 12.11 4.60 2.04
C SER A 81 13.50 4.97 2.55
N MET A 82 13.74 4.91 3.86
CA MET A 82 15.03 5.25 4.47
C MET A 82 16.15 4.33 3.96
N THR A 83 15.90 3.01 3.92
CA THR A 83 16.89 2.03 3.45
C THR A 83 17.22 2.26 1.98
N LEU A 84 16.21 2.47 1.13
CA LEU A 84 16.40 2.74 -0.29
C LEU A 84 17.15 4.06 -0.52
N TYR A 85 16.85 5.13 0.21
CA TYR A 85 17.62 6.38 0.16
C TYR A 85 19.11 6.18 0.52
N ASP A 86 19.41 5.35 1.52
CA ASP A 86 20.80 5.06 1.92
C ASP A 86 21.55 4.19 0.93
N GLU A 87 20.89 3.22 0.29
CA GLU A 87 21.48 2.45 -0.80
C GLU A 87 21.68 3.33 -2.06
N ILE A 88 20.75 4.24 -2.37
CA ILE A 88 20.92 5.23 -3.46
C ILE A 88 22.12 6.15 -3.20
N LYS A 89 22.36 6.61 -1.96
CA LYS A 89 23.57 7.40 -1.63
C LYS A 89 24.87 6.63 -1.91
N LYS A 90 24.85 5.30 -1.75
CA LYS A 90 25.98 4.39 -1.98
C LYS A 90 26.05 3.86 -3.41
N LEU A 91 25.13 4.24 -4.29
CA LEU A 91 25.01 3.70 -5.65
C LEU A 91 26.32 3.83 -6.46
N ASN A 92 27.10 4.90 -6.24
CA ASN A 92 28.44 5.06 -6.82
C ASN A 92 29.37 3.88 -6.47
N GLN A 93 29.42 3.46 -5.20
CA GLN A 93 30.26 2.35 -4.73
C GLN A 93 29.78 1.02 -5.32
N LEU A 94 28.46 0.82 -5.37
CA LEU A 94 27.83 -0.36 -5.97
C LEU A 94 28.14 -0.47 -7.47
N ILE A 95 28.14 0.63 -8.21
CA ILE A 95 28.49 0.67 -9.64
C ILE A 95 29.99 0.44 -9.86
N ASP A 96 30.85 0.85 -8.93
CA ASP A 96 32.29 0.56 -8.99
C ASP A 96 32.59 -0.96 -8.84
N GLU A 97 31.77 -1.73 -8.09
CA GLU A 97 31.84 -3.21 -7.99
C GLU A 97 31.59 -3.94 -9.33
N TYR A 98 31.13 -3.25 -10.38
CA TYR A 98 30.82 -3.86 -11.68
C TYR A 98 32.07 -4.01 -12.57
N GLU A 99 32.71 -5.19 -12.52
CA GLU A 99 34.00 -5.49 -13.19
C GLU A 99 33.90 -6.04 -14.64
N ARG A 100 32.86 -5.70 -15.41
CA ARG A 100 32.77 -6.13 -16.82
C ARG A 100 33.62 -5.25 -17.77
N PRO A 101 34.18 -5.80 -18.86
CA PRO A 101 35.04 -5.04 -19.77
C PRO A 101 34.28 -3.90 -20.45
N PHE A 102 34.83 -2.68 -20.37
CA PHE A 102 34.25 -1.50 -20.99
C PHE A 102 34.76 -1.30 -22.43
N HIS A 103 33.81 -1.14 -23.36
CA HIS A 103 34.06 -0.89 -24.78
C HIS A 103 33.25 0.32 -25.25
N PRO A 104 33.88 1.36 -25.84
CA PRO A 104 33.21 2.59 -26.25
C PRO A 104 32.47 2.47 -27.62
N GLU A 105 32.32 1.26 -28.16
CA GLU A 105 31.59 1.02 -29.41
C GLU A 105 30.08 0.95 -29.14
N GLU A 106 29.27 1.71 -29.89
CA GLU A 106 27.82 1.90 -29.66
C GLU A 106 27.04 0.59 -29.41
N ASN A 107 27.28 -0.45 -30.21
CA ASN A 107 26.63 -1.75 -30.06
C ASN A 107 27.01 -2.48 -28.76
N GLN A 108 28.28 -2.38 -28.34
CA GLN A 108 28.81 -3.02 -27.14
C GLN A 108 28.45 -2.20 -25.88
N LEU A 109 28.39 -0.88 -26.01
CA LEU A 109 28.00 0.07 -24.97
C LEU A 109 26.51 -0.06 -24.62
N ASN A 110 25.64 -0.26 -25.61
CA ASN A 110 24.22 -0.56 -25.38
C ASN A 110 23.99 -1.91 -24.68
N TRP A 111 24.85 -2.91 -24.90
CA TRP A 111 24.83 -4.15 -24.12
C TRP A 111 25.32 -3.92 -22.68
N TYR A 112 26.43 -3.17 -22.51
CA TYR A 112 26.98 -2.80 -21.21
C TYR A 112 25.96 -2.04 -20.35
N LYS A 113 25.21 -1.08 -20.92
CA LYS A 113 24.09 -0.39 -20.27
C LYS A 113 23.03 -1.35 -19.73
N LYS A 114 22.51 -2.24 -20.57
CA LYS A 114 21.44 -3.18 -20.20
C LYS A 114 21.86 -4.12 -19.07
N GLU A 115 23.08 -4.65 -19.15
CA GLU A 115 23.63 -5.51 -18.10
C GLU A 115 23.90 -4.72 -16.81
N LEU A 116 24.33 -3.45 -16.90
CA LEU A 116 24.52 -2.57 -15.74
C LEU A 116 23.19 -2.16 -15.07
N HIS A 117 22.12 -1.88 -15.83
CA HIS A 117 20.79 -1.62 -15.28
C HIS A 117 20.30 -2.82 -14.48
N LYS A 118 20.42 -4.02 -15.06
CA LYS A 118 20.04 -5.29 -14.43
C LYS A 118 20.89 -5.60 -13.19
N PHE A 119 22.21 -5.35 -13.24
CA PHE A 119 23.11 -5.53 -12.10
C PHE A 119 22.73 -4.61 -10.93
N VAL A 120 22.48 -3.33 -11.20
CA VAL A 120 22.02 -2.36 -10.18
C VAL A 120 20.67 -2.79 -9.59
N GLU A 121 19.70 -3.15 -10.42
CA GLU A 121 18.38 -3.63 -9.99
C GLU A 121 18.47 -4.85 -9.06
N GLN A 122 19.24 -5.87 -9.47
CA GLN A 122 19.42 -7.10 -8.69
C GLN A 122 20.14 -6.84 -7.37
N ARG A 123 21.20 -6.02 -7.38
CA ARG A 123 22.01 -5.73 -6.18
C ARG A 123 21.26 -4.84 -5.20
N LEU A 124 20.54 -3.83 -5.70
CA LEU A 124 19.70 -2.95 -4.88
C LEU A 124 18.52 -3.70 -4.26
N GLY A 125 17.83 -4.54 -5.05
CA GLY A 125 16.77 -5.43 -4.55
C GLY A 125 17.27 -6.42 -3.51
N TYR A 126 18.44 -7.05 -3.73
CA TYR A 126 19.05 -7.95 -2.76
C TYR A 126 19.42 -7.23 -1.45
N ASN A 127 20.01 -6.03 -1.52
CA ASN A 127 20.37 -5.25 -0.34
C ASN A 127 19.13 -4.82 0.47
N LEU A 128 18.05 -4.40 -0.20
CA LEU A 128 16.77 -4.10 0.44
C LEU A 128 16.22 -5.33 1.17
N THR A 129 16.08 -6.46 0.47
CA THR A 129 15.59 -7.71 1.08
C THR A 129 16.47 -8.12 2.25
N SER A 130 17.80 -8.16 2.09
CA SER A 130 18.70 -8.59 3.16
C SER A 130 18.68 -7.69 4.39
N ARG A 131 18.37 -6.39 4.26
CA ARG A 131 18.33 -5.44 5.39
C ARG A 131 16.95 -5.35 6.05
N LEU A 132 15.87 -5.54 5.29
CA LEU A 132 14.50 -5.30 5.74
C LEU A 132 13.74 -6.58 6.08
N ASN A 133 14.10 -7.72 5.47
CA ASN A 133 13.32 -8.96 5.58
C ASN A 133 13.17 -9.44 7.04
N SER A 134 14.21 -9.36 7.87
CA SER A 134 14.10 -9.72 9.30
C SER A 134 13.10 -8.80 10.03
N ALA A 135 13.30 -7.49 9.99
CA ALA A 135 12.43 -6.54 10.68
C ALA A 135 10.95 -6.63 10.24
N ILE A 136 10.71 -6.87 8.95
CA ILE A 136 9.37 -7.04 8.40
C ILE A 136 8.75 -8.37 8.85
N LEU A 137 9.50 -9.48 8.79
CA LEU A 137 9.03 -10.78 9.24
C LEU A 137 8.78 -10.81 10.75
N ASP A 138 9.64 -10.19 11.56
CA ASP A 138 9.48 -10.09 13.02
C ASP A 138 8.19 -9.30 13.38
N ASN A 139 7.96 -8.15 12.73
CA ASN A 139 6.74 -7.37 12.91
C ASN A 139 5.47 -8.08 12.41
N LEU A 140 5.60 -8.84 11.31
CA LEU A 140 4.53 -9.67 10.75
C LEU A 140 4.17 -10.81 11.73
N GLU A 141 5.15 -11.58 12.20
CA GLU A 141 4.94 -12.67 13.15
C GLU A 141 4.37 -12.15 14.47
N PHE A 142 4.91 -11.05 15.01
CA PHE A 142 4.38 -10.42 16.23
C PHE A 142 2.91 -10.00 16.08
N THR A 143 2.55 -9.43 14.93
CA THR A 143 1.17 -9.00 14.66
C THR A 143 0.23 -10.19 14.44
N GLN A 144 0.66 -11.20 13.68
CA GLN A 144 -0.08 -12.45 13.50
C GLN A 144 -0.29 -13.20 14.81
N LYS A 145 0.72 -13.24 15.69
CA LYS A 145 0.66 -13.87 17.01
C LYS A 145 -0.32 -13.16 17.94
N ASP A 146 -0.31 -11.82 17.98
CA ASP A 146 -1.28 -11.03 18.75
C ASP A 146 -2.72 -11.23 18.23
N ILE A 147 -2.92 -11.23 16.90
CA ILE A 147 -4.21 -11.57 16.28
C ILE A 147 -4.67 -12.97 16.72
N ARG A 148 -3.79 -13.98 16.60
CA ARG A 148 -4.09 -15.37 16.99
C ARG A 148 -4.45 -15.46 18.48
N THR A 149 -3.69 -14.83 19.37
CA THR A 149 -3.94 -14.87 20.82
C THR A 149 -5.30 -14.27 21.17
N LYS A 150 -5.69 -13.14 20.57
CA LYS A 150 -7.00 -12.52 20.81
C LYS A 150 -8.16 -13.33 20.21
N VAL A 151 -7.96 -13.94 19.05
CA VAL A 151 -8.95 -14.85 18.44
C VAL A 151 -9.15 -16.11 19.31
N LEU A 152 -8.07 -16.65 19.89
CA LEU A 152 -8.14 -17.78 20.84
C LEU A 152 -8.81 -17.46 22.18
N ASP A 153 -8.96 -16.18 22.54
CA ASP A 153 -9.72 -15.73 23.72
C ASP A 153 -11.22 -15.64 23.40
N LEU A 154 -11.59 -15.27 22.17
CA LEU A 154 -12.97 -15.18 21.70
C LEU A 154 -13.60 -16.54 21.32
N VAL A 155 -12.79 -17.53 20.95
CA VAL A 155 -13.25 -18.86 20.54
C VAL A 155 -13.31 -19.82 21.74
N VAL A 156 -14.52 -20.25 22.09
CA VAL A 156 -14.79 -21.13 23.25
C VAL A 156 -14.62 -22.63 22.92
N SER A 157 -14.88 -23.04 21.67
CA SER A 157 -14.81 -24.45 21.25
C SER A 157 -13.37 -24.97 21.18
N ASP A 158 -13.04 -25.97 21.99
CA ASP A 158 -11.69 -26.58 22.05
C ASP A 158 -11.25 -27.22 20.73
N GLU A 159 -12.18 -27.62 19.86
CA GLU A 159 -11.84 -28.14 18.52
C GLU A 159 -11.43 -27.00 17.58
N ASN A 160 -12.18 -25.89 17.59
CA ASN A 160 -11.83 -24.70 16.83
C ASN A 160 -10.52 -24.07 17.33
N ARG A 161 -10.26 -24.10 18.65
CA ARG A 161 -8.96 -23.69 19.23
C ARG A 161 -7.79 -24.54 18.74
N LYS A 162 -7.96 -25.86 18.61
CA LYS A 162 -6.94 -26.77 18.02
C LYS A 162 -6.71 -26.50 16.53
N LEU A 163 -7.76 -26.17 15.78
CA LEU A 163 -7.63 -25.78 14.37
C LEU A 163 -6.86 -24.46 14.23
N ILE A 164 -7.15 -23.47 15.07
CA ILE A 164 -6.42 -22.18 15.10
C ILE A 164 -4.96 -22.36 15.53
N SER A 165 -4.68 -23.22 16.53
CA SER A 165 -3.29 -23.49 16.96
C SER A 165 -2.47 -24.21 15.88
N ASN A 166 -3.10 -25.10 15.12
CA ASN A 166 -2.46 -25.85 14.04
C ASN A 166 -2.39 -25.06 12.71
N THR A 167 -3.08 -23.93 12.61
CA THR A 167 -2.99 -23.03 11.46
C THR A 167 -1.67 -22.26 11.53
N LEU A 168 -0.61 -22.81 10.92
CA LEU A 168 0.65 -22.11 10.75
C LEU A 168 0.44 -20.81 9.95
N PRO A 169 1.18 -19.72 10.27
CA PRO A 169 1.24 -18.58 9.38
C PRO A 169 1.98 -18.98 8.10
N ARG A 170 1.72 -18.28 6.98
CA ARG A 170 2.49 -18.49 5.75
C ARG A 170 3.94 -18.07 5.98
N SER A 171 4.86 -19.03 5.91
CA SER A 171 6.31 -18.83 6.07
C SER A 171 6.98 -18.13 4.89
N ASP A 172 6.32 -18.09 3.74
CA ASP A 172 6.97 -17.85 2.44
C ASP A 172 6.75 -16.42 1.91
N PHE A 173 6.36 -15.48 2.79
CA PHE A 173 6.16 -14.09 2.40
C PHE A 173 7.49 -13.37 2.16
N LEU A 174 7.66 -12.83 0.95
CA LEU A 174 8.78 -12.01 0.55
C LEU A 174 8.26 -10.78 -0.22
N ILE A 175 8.72 -9.58 0.17
CA ILE A 175 8.35 -8.35 -0.53
C ILE A 175 9.03 -8.28 -1.90
N ASN A 176 8.24 -7.95 -2.92
CA ASN A 176 8.73 -7.60 -4.24
C ASN A 176 8.81 -6.07 -4.41
N TYR A 177 10.04 -5.53 -4.37
CA TYR A 177 10.30 -4.09 -4.43
C TYR A 177 10.17 -3.45 -5.83
N ARG A 178 10.09 -4.25 -6.91
CA ARG A 178 9.87 -3.81 -8.31
C ARG A 178 10.65 -2.57 -8.74
N LEU A 179 11.97 -2.63 -8.63
CA LEU A 179 12.88 -1.56 -9.04
C LEU A 179 13.23 -1.66 -10.53
N ASP A 180 12.27 -1.38 -11.43
CA ASP A 180 12.40 -1.56 -12.89
C ASP A 180 13.45 -0.61 -13.54
N CYS A 181 14.73 -0.77 -13.19
CA CYS A 181 15.84 0.12 -13.55
C CYS A 181 16.06 0.19 -15.07
N THR A 182 15.77 -0.92 -15.75
CA THR A 182 15.85 -1.03 -17.22
C THR A 182 14.93 -0.05 -17.93
N ASN A 183 13.71 0.17 -17.42
CA ASN A 183 12.77 1.16 -17.97
C ASN A 183 13.09 2.56 -17.46
N LEU A 184 13.40 2.67 -16.16
CA LEU A 184 13.68 3.94 -15.47
C LEU A 184 14.91 4.67 -16.04
N CYS A 185 15.90 3.91 -16.53
CA CYS A 185 17.14 4.43 -17.09
C CYS A 185 17.23 4.35 -18.63
N ALA A 186 16.16 3.98 -19.33
CA ALA A 186 16.18 3.76 -20.78
C ALA A 186 16.64 4.98 -21.59
N ASP A 187 16.27 6.20 -21.16
CA ASP A 187 16.64 7.46 -21.82
C ASP A 187 18.08 7.95 -21.49
N PHE A 188 18.92 7.12 -20.86
CA PHE A 188 20.27 7.54 -20.48
C PHE A 188 21.17 7.76 -21.70
N GLN A 189 21.47 9.03 -21.96
CA GLN A 189 22.49 9.48 -22.90
C GLN A 189 23.80 9.77 -22.17
N GLU A 190 24.86 9.10 -22.62
CA GLU A 190 26.21 9.16 -22.11
C GLU A 190 27.08 10.12 -22.92
N ASP A 191 27.92 10.90 -22.24
CA ASP A 191 28.98 11.65 -22.90
C ASP A 191 30.34 11.05 -22.53
N VAL A 192 30.75 10.07 -23.32
CA VAL A 192 32.08 9.43 -23.26
C VAL A 192 33.03 10.07 -24.28
N SER A 193 32.65 11.18 -24.90
CA SER A 193 33.46 11.86 -25.89
C SER A 193 34.58 12.69 -25.22
N PHE A 194 35.74 12.76 -25.88
CA PHE A 194 36.89 13.49 -25.34
C PHE A 194 36.66 15.00 -25.43
N HIS A 195 36.37 15.62 -24.29
CA HIS A 195 36.34 17.06 -24.13
C HIS A 195 37.64 17.56 -23.49
N PHE A 196 38.42 18.35 -24.24
CA PHE A 196 39.65 18.96 -23.74
C PHE A 196 39.32 20.04 -22.70
N SER A 197 39.90 19.94 -21.49
CA SER A 197 39.54 20.80 -20.35
C SER A 197 39.85 22.29 -20.57
N LEU A 198 40.84 22.56 -21.43
CA LEU A 198 41.32 23.88 -21.84
C LEU A 198 40.83 24.26 -23.26
N GLY A 199 39.81 23.58 -23.78
CA GLY A 199 39.22 23.89 -25.09
C GLY A 199 38.82 25.36 -25.22
N PHE A 200 38.91 25.92 -26.43
CA PHE A 200 38.70 27.35 -26.67
C PHE A 200 37.39 27.89 -26.06
N THR A 201 36.31 27.11 -26.07
CA THR A 201 35.02 27.45 -25.43
C THR A 201 35.09 27.52 -23.91
N ALA A 202 35.81 26.60 -23.25
CA ALA A 202 36.04 26.61 -21.80
C ALA A 202 37.00 27.74 -21.39
N LEU A 203 38.05 27.98 -22.19
CA LEU A 203 38.98 29.09 -22.02
C LEU A 203 38.26 30.44 -22.17
N MET A 204 37.43 30.58 -23.21
CA MET A 204 36.58 31.77 -23.44
C MET A 204 35.65 32.00 -22.25
N ARG A 205 34.91 30.97 -21.80
CA ARG A 205 34.01 31.05 -20.63
C ARG A 205 34.73 31.43 -19.33
N ARG A 206 36.01 31.08 -19.17
CA ARG A 206 36.84 31.43 -18.02
C ARG A 206 37.45 32.83 -18.12
N PHE A 207 37.75 33.32 -19.33
CA PHE A 207 38.26 34.67 -19.58
C PHE A 207 37.15 35.75 -19.68
N THR A 208 35.94 35.40 -20.12
CA THR A 208 34.76 36.29 -20.12
C THR A 208 34.00 36.26 -18.78
N GLY A 209 34.41 35.38 -17.86
CA GLY A 209 33.76 35.14 -16.56
C GLY A 209 33.97 36.22 -15.51
N ASN A 210 33.79 37.52 -15.83
CA ASN A 210 33.32 38.52 -14.85
C ASN A 210 32.85 39.87 -15.45
N LYS A 211 31.86 39.86 -16.35
CA LYS A 211 30.89 40.96 -16.47
C LYS A 211 29.64 40.54 -17.25
N ASN A 212 28.48 41.00 -16.79
CA ASN A 212 27.18 40.67 -17.36
C ASN A 212 27.10 41.07 -18.84
N PHE A 213 26.93 40.08 -19.72
CA PHE A 213 26.27 40.30 -21.00
C PHE A 213 25.09 39.34 -21.11
N ASN A 214 23.93 39.84 -20.70
CA ASN A 214 22.68 39.11 -20.76
C ASN A 214 22.09 39.30 -22.16
N MET A 215 22.22 38.30 -23.02
CA MET A 215 21.50 38.21 -24.29
C MET A 215 21.05 36.77 -24.43
N GLY A 216 19.73 36.56 -24.33
CA GLY A 216 19.19 35.33 -23.79
C GLY A 216 18.95 34.20 -24.80
N THR A 217 19.37 33.00 -24.42
CA THR A 217 18.72 31.74 -24.85
C THR A 217 18.88 30.63 -23.78
N THR A 218 18.42 30.89 -22.55
CA THR A 218 18.46 29.94 -21.43
C THR A 218 17.11 29.84 -20.69
N GLN A 219 16.06 29.47 -21.43
CA GLN A 219 14.74 29.07 -20.89
C GLN A 219 14.10 27.94 -21.74
N PHE A 220 14.85 26.86 -22.02
CA PHE A 220 14.38 25.56 -22.54
C PHE A 220 15.54 24.56 -22.36
N PHE A 221 15.48 23.48 -21.58
CA PHE A 221 14.41 22.92 -20.74
C PHE A 221 14.95 22.50 -19.35
N MET A 222 14.33 23.00 -18.28
CA MET A 222 14.17 22.24 -17.03
C MET A 222 13.01 22.84 -16.21
N ASN A 223 11.79 22.47 -16.58
CA ASN A 223 10.65 22.23 -15.67
C ASN A 223 9.34 22.10 -16.46
N SER A 224 8.62 21.01 -16.20
CA SER A 224 7.17 21.04 -16.04
C SER A 224 6.90 20.24 -14.77
N PRO A 225 6.05 20.77 -13.88
CA PRO A 225 4.79 20.08 -13.70
C PRO A 225 3.58 21.01 -13.82
N ASN A 226 2.48 20.41 -14.28
CA ASN A 226 1.09 20.82 -14.10
C ASN A 226 0.65 22.14 -14.75
N LEU A 227 -0.18 22.03 -15.79
CA LEU A 227 -1.25 23.00 -16.02
C LEU A 227 -2.53 22.31 -16.49
N PHE A 228 -3.42 22.09 -15.52
CA PHE A 228 -4.84 21.87 -15.77
C PHE A 228 -5.48 23.22 -16.18
N ARG A 229 -6.53 23.17 -17.00
CA ARG A 229 -7.65 24.14 -17.08
C ARG A 229 -7.50 25.43 -17.91
N SER A 230 -8.01 25.36 -19.14
CA SER A 230 -9.20 26.08 -19.63
C SER A 230 -9.41 27.60 -19.37
N GLN A 231 -9.60 28.33 -20.49
CA GLN A 231 -10.84 29.04 -20.89
C GLN A 231 -10.88 30.60 -20.96
N HIS A 232 -11.27 31.07 -22.16
CA HIS A 232 -11.94 32.34 -22.58
C HIS A 232 -11.26 33.73 -22.60
N GLU A 233 -11.32 34.33 -23.81
CA GLU A 233 -11.77 35.68 -24.20
C GLU A 233 -11.49 36.92 -23.33
N GLU A 234 -10.88 37.96 -23.92
CA GLU A 234 -11.65 39.07 -24.53
C GLU A 234 -10.82 39.94 -25.51
N ARG A 235 -11.41 41.01 -26.08
CA ARG A 235 -11.06 41.62 -27.37
C ARG A 235 -11.01 43.16 -27.35
N LYS A 236 -10.07 43.78 -28.10
CA LYS A 236 -10.11 45.05 -28.90
C LYS A 236 -8.67 45.54 -29.15
N GLU A 237 -8.13 45.69 -30.36
CA GLU A 237 -8.48 46.53 -31.54
C GLU A 237 -8.35 48.05 -31.34
N VAL A 238 -7.43 48.66 -32.11
CA VAL A 238 -7.54 49.84 -33.03
C VAL A 238 -6.09 50.13 -33.51
N GLN A 239 -5.71 49.85 -34.78
CA GLN A 239 -5.63 50.78 -35.93
C GLN A 239 -4.78 52.06 -35.68
N ALA A 240 -3.90 52.57 -36.55
CA ALA A 240 -3.36 52.17 -37.87
C ALA A 240 -2.00 52.94 -38.09
N THR A 241 -1.26 52.98 -39.20
CA THR A 241 -1.48 52.63 -40.63
C THR A 241 -0.12 52.41 -41.36
N SER A 242 -0.17 51.90 -42.60
CA SER A 242 0.68 52.11 -43.81
C SER A 242 2.02 52.91 -43.74
N SER A 243 3.08 52.55 -44.49
CA SER A 243 3.31 51.39 -45.38
C SER A 243 4.75 51.34 -45.94
N SER A 244 5.14 50.16 -46.43
CA SER A 244 6.06 49.88 -47.56
C SER A 244 7.44 49.23 -47.28
N ASN A 245 7.57 48.03 -47.87
CA ASN A 245 8.72 47.49 -48.60
C ASN A 245 9.87 46.73 -47.91
N LEU A 246 10.13 45.55 -48.52
CA LEU A 246 11.38 44.79 -48.66
C LEU A 246 11.91 43.93 -47.48
N ASN A 247 11.56 42.63 -47.55
CA ASN A 247 12.50 41.52 -47.33
C ASN A 247 13.77 41.73 -48.20
N PRO A 248 15.00 41.27 -47.82
CA PRO A 248 15.22 39.87 -47.46
C PRO A 248 16.35 39.52 -46.45
N PHE A 249 16.27 38.28 -45.95
CA PHE A 249 17.34 37.26 -45.90
C PHE A 249 18.83 37.74 -45.92
N HIS A 250 19.52 37.63 -44.78
CA HIS A 250 21.00 37.70 -44.66
C HIS A 250 21.40 36.85 -43.42
N SER A 251 21.83 35.59 -43.57
CA SER A 251 23.16 35.10 -43.99
C SER A 251 24.25 35.19 -42.90
N GLU A 252 24.87 34.04 -42.61
CA GLU A 252 25.90 33.85 -41.57
C GLU A 252 27.26 34.46 -41.94
N GLN A 253 27.36 35.79 -42.01
CA GLN A 253 28.65 36.49 -42.19
C GLN A 253 28.92 37.63 -41.20
N SER A 254 28.05 37.83 -40.21
CA SER A 254 28.14 38.93 -39.24
C SER A 254 29.26 38.76 -38.19
N ASN A 255 29.56 37.56 -37.73
CA ASN A 255 30.48 37.35 -36.59
C ASN A 255 31.96 37.63 -36.91
N PHE A 256 32.40 37.43 -38.17
CA PHE A 256 33.76 37.79 -38.59
C PHE A 256 33.88 39.29 -38.94
N LEU A 257 32.83 39.88 -39.51
CA LEU A 257 32.82 41.31 -39.86
C LEU A 257 32.77 42.23 -38.64
N VAL A 258 32.09 41.86 -37.55
CA VAL A 258 32.13 42.64 -36.29
C VAL A 258 33.52 42.60 -35.65
N LEU A 259 34.24 41.46 -35.73
CA LEU A 259 35.63 41.37 -35.28
C LEU A 259 36.54 42.31 -36.10
N LEU A 260 36.33 42.38 -37.42
CA LEU A 260 37.06 43.30 -38.32
C LEU A 260 36.69 44.78 -38.12
N GLN A 261 35.44 45.11 -37.81
CA GLN A 261 35.02 46.48 -37.51
C GLN A 261 35.60 47.00 -36.19
N GLY A 262 35.82 46.13 -35.20
CA GLY A 262 36.51 46.46 -33.94
C GLY A 262 37.95 46.99 -34.14
N PHE A 263 38.62 46.61 -35.23
CA PHE A 263 39.97 47.10 -35.55
C PHE A 263 40.00 48.49 -36.23
N GLN A 264 38.88 49.01 -36.74
CA GLN A 264 38.88 50.30 -37.46
C GLN A 264 38.61 51.52 -36.57
N MET A 265 38.11 51.36 -35.34
CA MET A 265 37.93 52.45 -34.37
C MET A 265 39.15 52.72 -33.48
N VAL A 266 40.37 52.56 -33.99
CA VAL A 266 41.61 52.99 -33.28
C VAL A 266 42.56 53.79 -34.18
N ALA A 267 42.00 54.75 -34.93
CA ALA A 267 42.75 55.71 -35.75
C ALA A 267 43.03 57.05 -35.03
N SER A 268 43.31 57.04 -33.73
CA SER A 268 43.87 58.22 -33.05
C SER A 268 45.39 58.26 -33.25
N LYS A 269 45.95 59.42 -33.59
CA LYS A 269 47.38 59.58 -33.95
C LYS A 269 48.36 59.28 -32.78
N SER A 270 47.85 59.02 -31.57
CA SER A 270 48.63 58.57 -30.41
C SER A 270 48.85 57.05 -30.38
N ASN A 271 47.90 56.25 -30.88
CA ASN A 271 47.95 54.79 -30.78
C ASN A 271 48.80 54.13 -31.89
N VAL A 272 49.12 54.86 -32.96
CA VAL A 272 50.01 54.38 -34.04
C VAL A 272 51.37 53.97 -33.50
N ILE A 273 51.90 54.66 -32.48
CA ILE A 273 53.17 54.30 -31.83
C ILE A 273 53.02 52.99 -31.03
N LEU A 274 51.89 52.78 -30.35
CA LEU A 274 51.63 51.54 -29.60
C LEU A 274 51.46 50.33 -30.53
N PHE A 275 50.77 50.49 -31.67
CA PHE A 275 50.68 49.45 -32.71
C PHE A 275 52.00 49.24 -33.47
N ALA A 276 52.80 50.28 -33.70
CA ALA A 276 54.10 50.15 -34.36
C ALA A 276 55.14 49.47 -33.45
N VAL A 277 55.28 49.92 -32.19
CA VAL A 277 56.15 49.27 -31.20
C VAL A 277 55.64 47.86 -30.89
N GLY A 278 54.33 47.67 -30.74
CA GLY A 278 53.70 46.36 -30.63
C GLY A 278 54.02 45.45 -31.82
N GLY A 279 53.95 45.97 -33.05
CA GLY A 279 54.28 45.25 -34.29
C GLY A 279 55.76 44.89 -34.41
N VAL A 280 56.68 45.77 -34.00
CA VAL A 280 58.13 45.49 -33.97
C VAL A 280 58.46 44.42 -32.92
N VAL A 281 57.87 44.50 -31.72
CA VAL A 281 58.02 43.47 -30.67
C VAL A 281 57.39 42.15 -31.10
N TRP A 282 56.22 42.17 -31.76
CA TRP A 282 55.57 40.98 -32.33
C TRP A 282 56.45 40.30 -33.39
N ARG A 283 57.16 41.09 -34.21
CA ARG A 283 58.08 40.59 -35.25
C ARG A 283 59.35 39.94 -34.69
N GLY A 284 59.79 40.31 -33.48
CA GLY A 284 60.98 39.74 -32.83
C GLY A 284 60.71 38.63 -31.79
N LEU A 285 59.65 38.77 -30.98
CA LEU A 285 59.30 37.84 -29.90
C LEU A 285 57.91 37.22 -30.03
N GLY A 286 56.98 37.80 -30.80
CA GLY A 286 55.60 37.32 -30.92
C GLY A 286 55.51 35.86 -31.40
N TRP A 287 56.27 35.50 -32.44
CA TRP A 287 56.38 34.10 -32.90
C TRP A 287 56.90 33.17 -31.81
N LYS A 288 57.90 33.58 -31.02
CA LYS A 288 58.48 32.75 -29.95
C LYS A 288 57.49 32.53 -28.81
N ILE A 289 56.77 33.58 -28.39
CA ILE A 289 55.74 33.48 -27.36
C ILE A 289 54.60 32.59 -27.85
N LEU A 290 54.12 32.80 -29.08
CA LEU A 290 53.04 32.01 -29.68
C LEU A 290 53.43 30.54 -29.93
N ALA A 291 54.70 30.27 -30.26
CA ALA A 291 55.24 28.92 -30.34
C ALA A 291 55.35 28.25 -28.96
N VAL A 292 55.78 28.98 -27.91
CA VAL A 292 55.86 28.45 -26.55
C VAL A 292 54.46 28.19 -25.96
N THR A 293 53.51 29.12 -26.11
CA THR A 293 52.13 28.91 -25.63
C THR A 293 51.39 27.84 -26.45
N GLY A 294 51.58 27.80 -27.77
CA GLY A 294 51.05 26.75 -28.64
C GLY A 294 51.65 25.37 -28.34
N SER A 295 52.96 25.30 -28.06
CA SER A 295 53.63 24.07 -27.62
C SER A 295 53.11 23.61 -26.25
N LEU A 296 52.99 24.51 -25.27
CA LEU A 296 52.46 24.19 -23.94
C LEU A 296 51.00 23.73 -24.01
N TYR A 297 50.15 24.41 -24.79
CA TYR A 297 48.77 24.01 -25.05
C TYR A 297 48.69 22.64 -25.74
N GLY A 298 49.54 22.41 -26.76
CA GLY A 298 49.64 21.12 -27.46
C GLY A 298 50.12 19.98 -26.56
N LEU A 299 51.06 20.25 -25.64
CA LEU A 299 51.52 19.30 -24.62
C LEU A 299 50.41 18.98 -23.61
N CYS A 300 49.64 19.98 -23.14
CA CYS A 300 48.47 19.73 -22.30
C CYS A 300 47.40 18.91 -23.04
N TYR A 301 47.14 19.21 -24.32
CA TYR A 301 46.21 18.45 -25.16
C TYR A 301 46.67 17.00 -25.35
N LEU A 302 47.95 16.78 -25.67
CA LEU A 302 48.53 15.44 -25.78
C LEU A 302 48.48 14.69 -24.44
N TYR A 303 48.77 15.36 -23.33
CA TYR A 303 48.69 14.77 -21.99
C TYR A 303 47.27 14.32 -21.65
N GLU A 304 46.25 15.17 -21.85
CA GLU A 304 44.85 14.80 -21.64
C GLU A 304 44.40 13.69 -22.62
N ARG A 305 44.82 13.76 -23.90
CA ARG A 305 44.50 12.76 -24.92
C ARG A 305 45.11 11.39 -24.61
N LEU A 306 46.33 11.35 -24.05
CA LEU A 306 47.00 10.12 -23.61
C LEU A 306 46.41 9.58 -22.28
N MET A 307 45.98 10.46 -21.37
CA MET A 307 45.25 10.10 -20.16
C MET A 307 43.80 9.64 -20.43
N TRP A 308 43.24 9.92 -21.62
CA TRP A 308 41.92 9.46 -22.05
C TRP A 308 41.90 7.97 -22.45
N THR A 309 42.29 7.12 -21.51
CA THR A 309 42.26 5.66 -21.64
C THR A 309 40.85 5.10 -21.44
N ARG A 310 40.61 3.85 -21.86
CA ARG A 310 39.32 3.15 -21.63
C ARG A 310 38.91 3.14 -20.15
N LYS A 311 39.87 3.07 -19.21
CA LYS A 311 39.60 3.13 -17.76
C LYS A 311 39.11 4.50 -17.29
N THR A 312 39.56 5.58 -17.94
CA THR A 312 39.11 6.95 -17.65
C THR A 312 37.69 7.15 -18.20
N GLN A 313 37.43 6.67 -19.42
CA GLN A 313 36.11 6.65 -20.05
C GLN A 313 35.07 5.88 -19.21
N GLU A 314 35.42 4.68 -18.76
CA GLU A 314 34.57 3.85 -17.89
C GLU A 314 34.21 4.58 -16.58
N LYS A 315 35.18 5.23 -15.92
CA LYS A 315 34.93 5.99 -14.69
C LYS A 315 34.02 7.19 -14.91
N VAL A 316 34.17 7.91 -16.02
CA VAL A 316 33.29 9.03 -16.37
C VAL A 316 31.87 8.53 -16.66
N PHE A 317 31.74 7.45 -17.43
CA PHE A 317 30.46 6.79 -17.72
C PHE A 317 29.77 6.31 -16.44
N LYS A 318 30.47 5.56 -15.57
CA LYS A 318 29.96 5.05 -14.30
C LYS A 318 29.46 6.18 -13.41
N LYS A 319 30.18 7.30 -13.34
CA LYS A 319 29.76 8.49 -12.59
C LYS A 319 28.52 9.17 -13.18
N GLN A 320 28.50 9.44 -14.49
CA GLN A 320 27.33 10.01 -15.17
C GLN A 320 26.07 9.14 -14.96
N TYR A 321 26.24 7.83 -15.09
CA TYR A 321 25.18 6.86 -14.85
C TYR A 321 24.74 6.83 -13.37
N ALA A 322 25.68 6.86 -12.42
CA ALA A 322 25.36 6.90 -10.99
C ALA A 322 24.56 8.15 -10.60
N ASP A 323 24.94 9.33 -11.10
CA ASP A 323 24.22 10.59 -10.84
C ASP A 323 22.80 10.57 -11.46
N TYR A 324 22.66 10.04 -12.68
CA TYR A 324 21.38 9.90 -13.38
C TYR A 324 20.45 8.87 -12.72
N ALA A 325 20.96 7.66 -12.49
CA ALA A 325 20.23 6.57 -11.84
C ALA A 325 19.84 6.94 -10.40
N SER A 326 20.72 7.60 -9.64
CA SER A 326 20.37 8.12 -8.31
C SER A 326 19.22 9.12 -8.36
N SER A 327 19.22 10.02 -9.36
CA SER A 327 18.17 11.03 -9.51
C SER A 327 16.83 10.42 -9.91
N LYS A 328 16.84 9.41 -10.77
CA LYS A 328 15.63 8.68 -11.18
C LYS A 328 15.10 7.74 -10.11
N LEU A 329 15.97 7.00 -9.41
CA LEU A 329 15.58 6.10 -8.32
C LEU A 329 14.91 6.87 -7.18
N LYS A 330 15.37 8.09 -6.87
CA LYS A 330 14.72 9.00 -5.90
C LYS A 330 13.26 9.30 -6.22
N LEU A 331 12.86 9.31 -7.50
CA LEU A 331 11.47 9.58 -7.90
C LEU A 331 10.54 8.39 -7.66
N ILE A 332 11.07 7.16 -7.54
CA ILE A 332 10.28 5.95 -7.31
C ILE A 332 10.31 5.47 -5.86
N VAL A 333 11.05 6.12 -4.96
CA VAL A 333 11.19 5.68 -3.55
C VAL A 333 9.83 5.58 -2.89
N ASP A 334 9.02 6.63 -2.97
CA ASP A 334 7.69 6.71 -2.36
C ASP A 334 6.74 5.66 -2.98
N LEU A 335 6.86 5.39 -4.28
CA LEU A 335 6.06 4.36 -4.97
C LEU A 335 6.46 2.94 -4.54
N THR A 336 7.76 2.66 -4.44
CA THR A 336 8.28 1.35 -4.01
C THR A 336 7.97 1.09 -2.54
N SER A 337 8.08 2.09 -1.67
CA SER A 337 7.78 1.95 -0.24
C SER A 337 6.28 1.79 0.03
N GLN A 338 5.42 2.55 -0.64
CA GLN A 338 3.96 2.36 -0.57
C GLN A 338 3.54 1.00 -1.12
N ASN A 339 4.17 0.51 -2.19
CA ASN A 339 3.90 -0.82 -2.73
C ASN A 339 4.33 -1.93 -1.75
N ALA A 340 5.52 -1.83 -1.15
CA ALA A 340 5.97 -2.75 -0.11
C ALA A 340 5.04 -2.75 1.12
N ALA A 341 4.64 -1.57 1.59
CA ALA A 341 3.70 -1.42 2.69
C ALA A 341 2.31 -2.00 2.35
N SER A 342 1.84 -1.81 1.10
CA SER A 342 0.58 -2.38 0.60
C SER A 342 0.63 -3.92 0.55
N GLN A 343 1.77 -4.53 0.21
CA GLN A 343 1.96 -5.99 0.23
C GLN A 343 1.83 -6.53 1.67
N VAL A 344 2.47 -5.88 2.64
CA VAL A 344 2.36 -6.26 4.07
C VAL A 344 0.94 -6.06 4.60
N GLN A 345 0.28 -4.96 4.23
CA GLN A 345 -1.12 -4.71 4.55
C GLN A 345 -2.02 -5.83 4.01
N GLN A 346 -1.81 -6.28 2.77
CA GLN A 346 -2.61 -7.33 2.14
C GLN A 346 -2.45 -8.67 2.87
N GLU A 347 -1.23 -9.12 3.18
CA GLU A 347 -1.00 -10.36 3.93
C GLU A 347 -1.62 -10.31 5.34
N LEU A 348 -1.44 -9.20 6.08
CA LEU A 348 -2.05 -9.03 7.39
C LEU A 348 -3.58 -9.01 7.33
N ALA A 349 -4.17 -8.35 6.32
CA ALA A 349 -5.61 -8.32 6.12
C ALA A 349 -6.17 -9.70 5.73
N MET A 350 -5.46 -10.45 4.89
CA MET A 350 -5.83 -11.82 4.52
C MET A 350 -5.75 -12.77 5.72
N TYR A 351 -4.69 -12.70 6.53
CA TYR A 351 -4.56 -13.46 7.77
C TYR A 351 -5.65 -13.12 8.78
N PHE A 352 -5.94 -11.82 8.96
CA PHE A 352 -7.01 -11.36 9.83
C PHE A 352 -8.39 -11.86 9.37
N ALA A 353 -8.69 -11.78 8.07
CA ALA A 353 -9.95 -12.31 7.52
C ALA A 353 -10.07 -13.84 7.69
N GLN A 354 -8.97 -14.59 7.52
CA GLN A 354 -8.94 -16.02 7.82
C GLN A 354 -9.21 -16.29 9.31
N MET A 355 -8.70 -15.45 10.20
CA MET A 355 -8.92 -15.59 11.64
C MET A 355 -10.35 -15.24 12.08
N CYS A 356 -10.94 -14.17 11.53
CA CYS A 356 -12.35 -13.84 11.76
C CYS A 356 -13.28 -15.01 11.41
N ARG A 357 -13.00 -15.73 10.31
CA ARG A 357 -13.80 -16.88 9.88
C ARG A 357 -13.93 -17.97 10.95
N TYR A 358 -12.95 -18.19 11.84
CA TYR A 358 -13.09 -19.15 12.93
C TYR A 358 -14.01 -18.64 14.06
N ILE A 359 -14.08 -17.32 14.24
CA ILE A 359 -15.04 -16.67 15.15
C ILE A 359 -16.44 -16.78 14.55
N ASP A 360 -16.58 -16.52 13.24
CA ASP A 360 -17.86 -16.67 12.53
C ASP A 360 -18.41 -18.11 12.62
N ILE A 361 -17.56 -19.14 12.40
CA ILE A 361 -17.95 -20.55 12.59
C ILE A 361 -18.43 -20.83 14.03
N THR A 362 -17.72 -20.30 15.02
CA THR A 362 -18.11 -20.46 16.44
C THR A 362 -19.42 -19.71 16.75
N LYS A 363 -19.71 -18.63 16.03
CA LYS A 363 -20.96 -17.88 16.13
C LYS A 363 -22.13 -18.63 15.47
N ASP A 364 -21.89 -19.27 14.33
CA ASP A 364 -22.87 -20.11 13.64
C ASP A 364 -23.27 -21.33 14.50
N GLU A 365 -22.33 -21.93 15.23
CA GLU A 365 -22.61 -22.96 16.25
C GLU A 365 -23.62 -22.46 17.30
N TYR A 366 -23.46 -21.24 17.81
CA TYR A 366 -24.41 -20.63 18.74
C TYR A 366 -25.75 -20.25 18.09
N PHE A 367 -25.78 -19.85 16.83
CA PHE A 367 -27.05 -19.57 16.13
C PHE A 367 -27.89 -20.83 15.92
N GLU A 368 -27.29 -21.99 15.61
CA GLU A 368 -28.04 -23.26 15.54
C GLU A 368 -28.52 -23.74 16.92
N GLU A 369 -27.75 -23.53 18.00
CA GLU A 369 -28.24 -23.81 19.36
C GLU A 369 -29.40 -22.86 19.75
N MET A 370 -29.32 -21.56 19.38
CA MET A 370 -30.37 -20.56 19.60
C MET A 370 -31.69 -20.99 18.94
N LYS A 371 -31.63 -21.32 17.65
CA LYS A 371 -32.78 -21.80 16.86
C LYS A 371 -33.39 -23.08 17.43
N LYS A 372 -32.55 -24.01 17.92
CA LYS A 372 -33.03 -25.22 18.59
C LYS A 372 -33.82 -24.90 19.88
N TYR A 373 -33.36 -23.96 20.71
CA TYR A 373 -34.13 -23.53 21.88
C TYR A 373 -35.46 -22.85 21.47
N GLU A 374 -35.48 -22.04 20.41
CA GLU A 374 -36.71 -21.43 19.88
C GLU A 374 -37.73 -22.49 19.42
N GLU A 375 -37.28 -23.51 18.68
CA GLU A 375 -38.10 -24.64 18.25
C GLU A 375 -38.66 -25.44 19.46
N ASP A 376 -37.82 -25.77 20.44
CA ASP A 376 -38.24 -26.48 21.66
C ASP A 376 -39.24 -25.65 22.50
N ILE A 377 -39.02 -24.33 22.63
CA ILE A 377 -39.95 -23.40 23.31
C ILE A 377 -41.29 -23.35 22.56
N HIS A 378 -41.28 -23.32 21.22
CA HIS A 378 -42.51 -23.35 20.43
C HIS A 378 -43.29 -24.67 20.61
N VAL A 379 -42.61 -25.82 20.63
CA VAL A 379 -43.21 -27.14 20.92
C VAL A 379 -43.80 -27.17 22.35
N LEU A 380 -43.09 -26.65 23.35
CA LEU A 380 -43.58 -26.56 24.73
C LEU A 380 -44.79 -25.63 24.85
N ASN A 381 -44.80 -24.47 24.18
CA ASN A 381 -45.98 -23.59 24.14
C ASN A 381 -47.20 -24.30 23.54
N LYS A 382 -47.03 -25.06 22.45
CA LYS A 382 -48.08 -25.89 21.86
C LYS A 382 -48.58 -26.96 22.84
N LEU A 383 -47.67 -27.64 23.55
CA LEU A 383 -48.02 -28.66 24.55
C LEU A 383 -48.78 -28.07 25.74
N LEU A 384 -48.32 -26.93 26.27
CA LEU A 384 -48.98 -26.19 27.36
C LEU A 384 -50.40 -25.75 26.97
N GLY A 385 -50.58 -25.30 25.71
CA GLY A 385 -51.90 -24.97 25.17
C GLY A 385 -52.87 -26.17 25.15
N HIS A 386 -52.43 -27.32 24.62
CA HIS A 386 -53.24 -28.55 24.62
C HIS A 386 -53.53 -29.05 26.03
N SER A 387 -52.52 -29.02 26.92
CA SER A 387 -52.65 -29.39 28.33
C SER A 387 -53.68 -28.52 29.05
N LYS A 388 -53.69 -27.20 28.83
CA LYS A 388 -54.70 -26.28 29.38
C LYS A 388 -56.12 -26.62 28.90
N ILE A 389 -56.30 -26.95 27.62
CA ILE A 389 -57.61 -27.38 27.08
C ILE A 389 -58.04 -28.70 27.72
N LEU A 390 -57.14 -29.69 27.81
CA LEU A 390 -57.43 -30.99 28.39
C LEU A 390 -57.74 -30.89 29.90
N LYS A 391 -57.11 -29.97 30.61
CA LYS A 391 -57.36 -29.66 32.03
C LYS A 391 -58.75 -29.08 32.24
N ASN A 392 -59.17 -28.16 31.36
CA ASN A 392 -60.54 -27.63 31.39
C ASN A 392 -61.58 -28.72 31.12
N LYS A 393 -61.34 -29.60 30.14
CA LYS A 393 -62.22 -30.76 29.85
C LYS A 393 -62.26 -31.77 31.00
N GLY A 394 -61.11 -32.10 31.58
CA GLY A 394 -61.01 -33.00 32.74
C GLY A 394 -61.70 -32.44 33.98
N LYS A 395 -61.60 -31.13 34.21
CA LYS A 395 -62.35 -30.44 35.26
C LYS A 395 -63.86 -30.55 35.00
N TYR A 396 -64.33 -30.22 33.79
CA TYR A 396 -65.75 -30.35 33.43
C TYR A 396 -66.29 -31.78 33.69
N ILE A 397 -65.57 -32.81 33.27
CA ILE A 397 -65.97 -34.22 33.52
C ILE A 397 -66.01 -34.55 35.01
N HIS A 398 -65.06 -34.05 35.81
CA HIS A 398 -65.05 -34.23 37.25
C HIS A 398 -66.24 -33.53 37.92
N ASP A 399 -66.51 -32.28 37.54
CA ASP A 399 -67.62 -31.48 38.05
C ASP A 399 -68.99 -32.12 37.69
N GLU A 400 -69.12 -32.72 36.49
CA GLU A 400 -70.33 -33.48 36.09
C GLU A 400 -70.51 -34.79 36.88
N PHE A 401 -69.43 -35.55 37.15
CA PHE A 401 -69.53 -36.70 38.06
C PHE A 401 -69.95 -36.26 39.47
N ASP A 402 -69.45 -35.12 39.96
CA ASP A 402 -69.84 -34.60 41.27
C ASP A 402 -71.30 -34.17 41.34
N LYS A 403 -71.83 -33.48 40.34
CA LYS A 403 -73.26 -33.19 40.23
C LYS A 403 -74.08 -34.47 40.21
N PHE A 404 -73.72 -35.45 39.36
CA PHE A 404 -74.45 -36.71 39.27
C PHE A 404 -74.51 -37.46 40.61
N ILE A 405 -73.39 -37.51 41.35
CA ILE A 405 -73.35 -38.13 42.68
C ILE A 405 -74.22 -37.35 43.68
N GLN A 406 -74.18 -36.01 43.68
CA GLN A 406 -75.00 -35.20 44.58
C GLN A 406 -76.50 -35.29 44.26
N GLU A 407 -76.88 -35.08 43.01
CA GLU A 407 -78.30 -35.02 42.58
C GLU A 407 -78.99 -36.38 42.63
N TYR A 408 -78.31 -37.46 42.18
CA TYR A 408 -78.93 -38.77 41.96
C TYR A 408 -78.50 -39.87 42.94
N LEU A 409 -77.43 -39.71 43.72
CA LEU A 409 -76.99 -40.75 44.68
C LEU A 409 -77.11 -40.30 46.14
N ALA A 410 -76.87 -39.03 46.44
CA ALA A 410 -77.02 -38.45 47.79
C ALA A 410 -78.48 -38.15 48.15
N ASN A 411 -79.31 -37.65 47.22
CA ASN A 411 -80.75 -37.42 47.47
C ASN A 411 -81.55 -38.70 47.75
N ILE A 412 -81.00 -39.90 47.49
CA ILE A 412 -81.61 -41.20 47.83
C ILE A 412 -81.26 -41.63 49.29
N GLN A 413 -80.91 -40.68 50.17
CA GLN A 413 -80.79 -40.90 51.63
C GLN A 413 -81.90 -40.21 52.45
N LYS A 414 -82.88 -39.59 51.79
CA LYS A 414 -84.17 -39.22 52.36
C LYS A 414 -85.29 -39.99 51.64
#